data_AF-A0A9W8Z090-F1
#
_entry.id   AF-A0A9W8Z090-F1
#
_cell.length_a   1.000
_cell.length_b   1.000
_cell.length_c   1.000
_cell.angle_alpha   90.00
_cell.angle_beta   90.00
_cell.angle_gamma   90.00
#
_symmetry.space_group_name_H-M   'P 1'
#
loop_
_entity.id
_entity.type
_entity.pdbx_description
1 polymer ?
#
loop_
_entity_poly.entity_id
_entity_poly.type
_entity_poly.pdbx_seq_one_letter_code
_entity_poly.pdbx_strand_id
1 'polypeptide(L)'
;MARSDSSGASSDGDAQTPQILAPVPVRPRLPSRKSSGTIIVPRESVDAVEPTETWLDPRDVRAMSPRRTSEDLEALGREARDELRRHAKALQESLIAIFNRIEAVKEEHDKLDSNNKFLQKYIGDLMSTSKITATSSSRGKK
;
A
#
# COMPACT_ATOMS: atom_id res chain seq x y z
N MET A 1 -15.10 -20.35 17.23
CA MET A 1 -14.78 -19.04 17.82
C MET A 1 -16.05 -18.46 18.43
N ALA A 2 -16.02 -18.28 19.75
CA ALA A 2 -17.16 -17.89 20.58
C ALA A 2 -17.66 -16.47 20.24
N ARG A 3 -18.97 -16.25 20.38
CA ARG A 3 -19.57 -14.92 20.32
C ARG A 3 -19.77 -14.41 21.75
N SER A 4 -19.16 -13.27 22.03
CA SER A 4 -19.22 -12.59 23.33
C SER A 4 -20.60 -11.95 23.53
N ASP A 5 -21.30 -12.37 24.58
CA ASP A 5 -22.43 -11.63 25.14
C ASP A 5 -21.89 -10.41 25.90
N SER A 6 -22.35 -9.21 25.54
CA SER A 6 -21.98 -7.98 26.24
C SER A 6 -23.19 -7.43 27.00
N SER A 7 -23.17 -7.72 28.30
CA SER A 7 -23.50 -6.83 29.43
C SER A 7 -24.81 -6.03 29.38
N GLY A 8 -25.81 -6.53 30.12
CA GLY A 8 -26.85 -5.69 30.69
C GLY A 8 -26.26 -4.65 31.64
N ALA A 9 -26.65 -3.39 31.46
CA ALA A 9 -26.30 -2.30 32.35
C ALA A 9 -27.23 -2.33 33.57
N SER A 10 -26.68 -2.59 34.75
CA SER A 10 -27.32 -2.30 36.03
C SER A 10 -26.42 -1.34 36.80
N SER A 11 -26.75 -0.04 36.75
CA SER A 11 -26.21 0.94 37.70
C SER A 11 -27.29 1.28 38.70
N ASP A 12 -27.18 0.75 39.91
CA ASP A 12 -27.87 1.25 41.09
C ASP A 12 -27.25 2.60 41.48
N GLY A 13 -28.09 3.63 41.55
CA GLY A 13 -27.70 4.99 41.91
C GLY A 13 -28.92 5.75 42.39
N ASP A 14 -29.12 5.72 43.70
CA ASP A 14 -30.16 6.42 44.45
C ASP A 14 -29.92 7.94 44.42
N ALA A 15 -30.72 8.67 43.64
CA ALA A 15 -30.88 10.12 43.73
C ALA A 15 -32.21 10.54 43.08
N GLN A 16 -33.08 11.15 43.90
CA GLN A 16 -34.40 11.65 43.54
C GLN A 16 -34.40 12.48 42.24
N THR A 17 -35.01 11.94 41.20
CA THR A 17 -35.37 12.64 39.96
C THR A 17 -36.87 12.44 39.72
N PRO A 18 -37.62 13.47 39.27
CA PRO A 18 -39.06 13.32 39.04
C PRO A 18 -39.28 12.29 37.93
N GLN A 19 -39.99 11.21 38.25
CA GLN A 19 -40.28 10.15 37.30
C GLN A 19 -41.18 10.69 36.19
N ILE A 20 -40.59 11.00 35.04
CA ILE A 20 -41.31 11.27 33.80
C ILE A 20 -41.90 9.93 33.36
N LEU A 21 -43.18 9.69 33.68
CA LEU A 21 -44.00 8.59 33.16
C LEU A 21 -44.33 8.85 31.68
N ALA A 22 -43.30 8.93 30.83
CA ALA A 22 -43.49 8.86 29.39
C ALA A 22 -43.54 7.39 28.97
N PRO A 23 -44.58 6.91 28.27
CA PRO A 23 -44.60 5.55 27.74
C PRO A 23 -43.38 5.35 26.84
N VAL A 24 -42.58 4.31 27.12
CA VAL A 24 -41.45 3.93 26.26
C VAL A 24 -42.01 3.66 24.85
N PRO A 25 -41.58 4.40 23.81
CA PRO A 25 -42.07 4.18 22.45
C PRO A 25 -41.75 2.75 22.01
N VAL A 26 -42.78 1.92 21.91
CA VAL A 26 -42.62 0.55 21.43
C VAL A 26 -42.43 0.61 19.92
N ARG A 27 -41.26 0.17 19.44
CA ARG A 27 -40.97 0.07 18.00
C ARG A 27 -42.05 -0.82 17.34
N PRO A 28 -42.71 -0.36 16.25
CA PRO A 28 -43.62 -1.19 15.47
C PRO A 28 -42.95 -2.51 15.07
N ARG A 29 -43.66 -3.62 15.22
CA ARG A 29 -43.15 -4.96 14.85
C ARG A 29 -42.88 -4.97 13.35
N LEU A 30 -41.62 -5.20 12.96
CA LEU A 30 -41.27 -5.40 11.56
C LEU A 30 -42.01 -6.64 11.04
N PRO A 31 -42.62 -6.59 9.84
CA PRO A 31 -43.24 -7.76 9.25
C PRO A 31 -42.19 -8.86 9.11
N SER A 32 -42.56 -10.09 9.52
CA SER A 32 -41.68 -11.25 9.41
C SER A 32 -41.37 -11.51 7.93
N ARG A 33 -40.17 -11.13 7.49
CA ARG A 33 -39.68 -11.46 6.15
C ARG A 33 -39.29 -12.93 6.16
N LYS A 34 -39.81 -13.71 5.20
CA LYS A 34 -39.29 -15.05 4.90
C LYS A 34 -37.79 -14.91 4.62
N SER A 35 -36.96 -15.82 5.13
CA SER A 35 -35.53 -15.83 4.79
C SER A 35 -35.42 -15.99 3.27
N SER A 36 -35.04 -14.90 2.58
CA SER A 36 -34.60 -15.01 1.20
C SER A 36 -33.38 -15.91 1.23
N GLY A 37 -33.37 -16.96 0.41
CA GLY A 37 -32.34 -17.99 0.43
C GLY A 37 -30.93 -17.43 0.22
N THR A 38 -29.97 -18.33 0.17
CA THR A 38 -28.57 -18.01 -0.08
C THR A 38 -28.41 -17.12 -1.33
N ILE A 39 -27.66 -16.02 -1.18
CA ILE A 39 -27.31 -15.06 -2.26
C ILE A 39 -26.34 -15.67 -3.30
N ILE A 40 -25.83 -16.88 -3.05
CA ILE A 40 -24.86 -17.54 -3.92
C ILE A 40 -25.58 -18.05 -5.17
N VAL A 41 -25.35 -17.35 -6.27
CA VAL A 41 -25.78 -17.74 -7.61
C VAL A 41 -24.62 -18.48 -8.29
N PRO A 42 -24.81 -19.72 -8.81
CA PRO A 42 -23.77 -20.45 -9.55
C PRO A 42 -23.26 -19.65 -10.74
N ARG A 43 -21.94 -19.71 -10.99
CA ARG A 43 -21.25 -18.87 -11.98
C ARG A 43 -21.72 -19.09 -13.42
N GLU A 44 -22.28 -20.25 -13.71
CA GLU A 44 -22.80 -20.64 -15.03
C GLU A 44 -24.33 -20.61 -15.11
N SER A 45 -25.01 -20.03 -14.12
CA SER A 45 -26.44 -19.79 -14.20
C SER A 45 -26.76 -18.62 -15.16
N VAL A 46 -27.93 -18.71 -15.81
CA VAL A 46 -28.44 -17.68 -16.74
C VAL A 46 -28.51 -16.31 -16.07
N ASP A 47 -28.94 -16.26 -14.81
CA ASP A 47 -29.02 -15.03 -14.01
C ASP A 47 -27.65 -14.37 -13.73
N ALA A 48 -26.55 -15.13 -13.80
CA ALA A 48 -25.19 -14.62 -13.62
C ALA A 48 -24.51 -14.21 -14.94
N VAL A 49 -24.91 -14.80 -16.05
CA VAL A 49 -24.28 -14.63 -17.37
C VAL A 49 -24.99 -13.56 -18.20
N GLU A 50 -26.32 -13.47 -18.10
CA GLU A 50 -27.13 -12.57 -18.90
C GLU A 50 -27.59 -11.38 -18.05
N PRO A 51 -27.38 -10.13 -18.49
CA PRO A 51 -28.01 -8.98 -17.85
C PRO A 51 -29.52 -9.20 -17.86
N THR A 52 -30.11 -9.45 -16.69
CA THR A 52 -31.56 -9.59 -16.60
C THR A 52 -32.17 -8.24 -16.98
N GLU A 53 -32.74 -8.16 -18.18
CA GLU A 53 -33.59 -7.07 -18.67
C GLU A 53 -34.86 -7.03 -17.80
N THR A 54 -34.68 -6.58 -16.57
CA THR A 54 -35.77 -6.35 -15.64
C THR A 54 -36.44 -5.07 -16.09
N TRP A 55 -37.64 -5.21 -16.68
CA TRP A 55 -38.51 -4.08 -16.94
C TRP A 55 -38.84 -3.42 -15.59
N LEU A 56 -38.10 -2.34 -15.29
CA LEU A 56 -38.27 -1.59 -14.05
C LEU A 56 -39.46 -0.66 -14.25
N ASP A 57 -40.43 -0.72 -13.34
CA ASP A 57 -41.54 0.22 -13.32
C ASP A 57 -40.98 1.65 -13.21
N PRO A 58 -41.54 2.64 -13.94
CA PRO A 58 -41.15 4.05 -13.79
C PRO A 58 -41.22 4.60 -12.36
N ARG A 59 -41.93 3.95 -11.44
CA ARG A 59 -41.97 4.29 -10.00
C ARG A 59 -41.03 3.46 -9.13
N ASP A 60 -40.25 2.54 -9.70
CA ASP A 60 -39.25 1.77 -8.97
C ASP A 60 -38.07 2.67 -8.57
N VAL A 61 -37.74 2.70 -7.28
CA VAL A 61 -36.59 3.43 -6.72
C VAL A 61 -35.27 3.08 -7.39
N ARG A 62 -35.15 1.87 -7.95
CA ARG A 62 -33.97 1.41 -8.69
C ARG A 62 -33.84 2.02 -10.08
N ALA A 63 -34.93 2.53 -10.65
CA ALA A 63 -34.95 3.32 -11.88
C ALA A 63 -34.65 4.81 -11.62
N MET A 64 -34.80 5.25 -10.36
CA MET A 64 -34.56 6.63 -9.91
C MET A 64 -33.16 6.85 -9.31
N SER A 65 -32.35 5.80 -9.17
CA SER A 65 -30.95 5.92 -8.75
C SER A 65 -30.10 6.42 -9.93
N PRO A 66 -29.24 7.45 -9.75
CA PRO A 66 -28.25 7.83 -10.76
C PRO A 66 -27.32 6.65 -11.05
N ARG A 67 -27.67 5.83 -12.03
CA ARG A 67 -26.77 4.80 -12.56
C ARG A 67 -25.75 5.54 -13.41
N ARG A 68 -24.46 5.42 -13.09
CA ARG A 68 -23.37 5.83 -14.00
C ARG A 68 -23.68 5.21 -15.36
N THR A 69 -23.80 6.04 -16.40
CA THR A 69 -24.06 5.55 -17.74
C THR A 69 -22.91 4.64 -18.16
N SER A 70 -23.14 3.70 -19.09
CA SER A 70 -22.07 2.84 -19.62
C SER A 70 -20.86 3.65 -20.13
N GLU A 71 -21.11 4.86 -20.62
CA GLU A 71 -20.12 5.86 -21.02
C GLU A 71 -19.21 6.31 -19.86
N ASP A 72 -19.78 6.65 -18.69
CA ASP A 72 -19.01 7.04 -17.50
C ASP A 72 -18.07 5.92 -17.02
N LEU A 73 -18.53 4.67 -17.14
CA LEU A 73 -17.75 3.51 -16.71
C LEU A 73 -16.58 3.25 -17.66
N GLU A 74 -16.79 3.48 -18.97
CA GLU A 74 -15.72 3.42 -19.98
C GLU A 74 -14.72 4.56 -19.83
N ALA A 75 -15.19 5.79 -19.54
CA ALA A 75 -14.35 6.94 -19.26
C ALA A 75 -13.45 6.72 -18.04
N LEU A 76 -14.02 6.22 -16.93
CA LEU A 76 -13.26 5.87 -15.74
C LEU A 76 -12.25 4.74 -16.00
N GLY A 77 -12.62 3.76 -16.82
CA GLY A 77 -11.72 2.70 -17.25
C GLY A 77 -10.55 3.20 -18.12
N ARG A 78 -10.78 4.20 -18.97
CA ARG A 78 -9.71 4.87 -19.74
C ARG A 78 -8.78 5.65 -18.82
N GLU A 79 -9.33 6.48 -17.95
CA GLU A 79 -8.57 7.31 -17.00
C GLU A 79 -7.66 6.45 -16.10
N ALA A 80 -8.20 5.35 -15.53
CA ALA A 80 -7.41 4.46 -14.69
C ALA A 80 -6.23 3.82 -15.44
N ARG A 81 -6.41 3.44 -16.72
CA ARG A 81 -5.33 2.89 -17.55
C ARG A 81 -4.28 3.95 -17.89
N ASP A 82 -4.72 5.17 -18.16
CA ASP A 82 -3.81 6.26 -18.50
C ASP A 82 -3.00 6.71 -17.29
N GLU A 83 -3.61 6.74 -16.10
CA GLU A 83 -2.91 7.00 -14.86
C GLU A 83 -1.88 5.90 -14.55
N LEU A 84 -2.26 4.62 -14.72
CA LEU A 84 -1.31 3.51 -14.59
C LEU A 84 -0.12 3.64 -15.55
N ARG A 85 -0.36 4.06 -16.80
CA ARG A 85 0.72 4.32 -17.77
C ARG A 85 1.60 5.49 -17.37
N ARG A 86 1.04 6.57 -16.80
CA ARG A 86 1.83 7.70 -16.28
C ARG A 86 2.72 7.25 -15.15
N HIS A 87 2.20 6.51 -14.18
CA HIS A 87 2.99 5.95 -13.08
C HIS A 87 4.11 5.03 -13.57
N ALA A 88 3.82 4.16 -14.54
CA ALA A 88 4.83 3.27 -15.11
C ALA A 88 5.96 4.06 -15.79
N LYS A 89 5.65 5.13 -16.53
CA LYS A 89 6.66 6.00 -17.16
C LYS A 89 7.50 6.75 -16.13
N ALA A 90 6.87 7.34 -15.11
CA ALA A 90 7.58 8.04 -14.05
C ALA A 90 8.55 7.09 -13.30
N LEU A 91 8.13 5.85 -13.08
CA LEU A 91 8.98 4.84 -12.47
C LEU A 91 10.16 4.47 -13.38
N GLN A 92 9.94 4.31 -14.69
CA GLN A 92 11.01 4.05 -15.66
C GLN A 92 12.03 5.18 -15.70
N GLU A 93 11.59 6.44 -15.75
CA GLU A 93 12.47 7.61 -15.71
C GLU A 93 13.28 7.67 -14.41
N SER A 94 12.64 7.39 -13.27
CA SER A 94 13.30 7.31 -11.97
C SER A 94 14.37 6.20 -11.94
N LEU A 95 14.09 5.03 -12.49
CA LEU A 95 15.06 3.93 -12.58
C LEU A 95 16.26 4.29 -13.45
N ILE A 96 16.05 4.95 -14.58
CA ILE A 96 17.14 5.43 -15.44
C ILE A 96 18.01 6.45 -14.71
N ALA A 97 17.40 7.40 -13.98
CA ALA A 97 18.14 8.38 -13.19
C ALA A 97 19.00 7.72 -12.09
N ILE A 98 18.44 6.73 -11.39
CA ILE A 98 19.17 5.95 -10.38
C ILE A 98 20.34 5.18 -11.03
N PHE A 99 20.10 4.54 -12.17
CA PHE A 99 21.13 3.80 -12.90
C PHE A 99 22.33 4.71 -13.25
N ASN A 100 22.08 5.87 -13.85
CA ASN A 100 23.13 6.83 -14.20
C ASN A 100 23.91 7.30 -12.96
N ARG A 101 23.22 7.49 -11.83
CA ARG A 101 23.86 7.87 -10.57
C ARG A 101 24.76 6.76 -10.01
N ILE A 102 24.34 5.50 -10.14
CA ILE A 102 25.14 4.34 -9.75
C ILE A 102 26.39 4.24 -10.62
N GLU A 103 26.28 4.44 -11.93
CA GLU A 103 27.43 4.43 -12.84
C GLU A 103 28.45 5.52 -12.47
N ALA A 104 27.98 6.75 -12.23
CA ALA A 104 28.86 7.85 -11.82
C ALA A 104 29.60 7.54 -10.50
N VAL A 105 28.88 7.01 -9.50
CA VAL A 105 29.48 6.61 -8.22
C VAL A 105 30.49 5.47 -8.41
N LYS A 106 30.19 4.51 -9.28
CA LYS A 106 31.11 3.39 -9.58
C LYS A 106 32.40 3.89 -10.23
N GLU A 107 32.32 4.80 -11.20
CA GLU A 107 33.52 5.38 -11.84
C GLU A 107 34.38 6.17 -10.85
N GLU A 108 33.75 6.93 -9.95
CA GLU A 108 34.47 7.66 -8.90
C GLU A 108 35.12 6.67 -7.91
N HIS A 109 34.42 5.61 -7.53
CA HIS A 109 34.94 4.56 -6.69
C HIS A 109 36.16 3.87 -7.32
N ASP A 110 36.08 3.50 -8.61
CA ASP A 110 37.19 2.88 -9.33
C ASP A 110 38.43 3.80 -9.36
N LYS A 111 38.22 5.12 -9.52
CA LYS A 111 39.29 6.12 -9.43
C LYS A 111 39.88 6.16 -8.02
N LEU A 112 39.05 6.26 -6.97
CA LEU A 112 39.50 6.29 -5.58
C LEU A 112 40.27 5.01 -5.21
N ASP A 113 39.81 3.85 -5.65
CA ASP A 113 40.49 2.57 -5.46
C ASP A 113 41.85 2.52 -6.15
N SER A 114 41.95 3.04 -7.38
CA SER A 114 43.23 3.10 -8.09
C SER A 114 44.24 3.99 -7.37
N ASN A 115 43.78 5.16 -6.89
CA ASN A 115 44.60 6.09 -6.11
C ASN A 115 45.01 5.49 -4.76
N ASN A 116 44.10 4.80 -4.07
CA ASN A 116 44.38 4.15 -2.80
C ASN A 116 45.42 3.04 -2.97
N LYS A 117 45.29 2.20 -4.01
CA LYS A 117 46.31 1.20 -4.37
C LYS A 117 47.67 1.85 -4.65
N PHE A 118 47.70 2.96 -5.37
CA PHE A 118 48.94 3.71 -5.65
C PHE A 118 49.59 4.22 -4.36
N LEU A 119 48.81 4.84 -3.47
CA LEU A 119 49.30 5.34 -2.18
C LEU A 119 49.82 4.22 -1.29
N GLN A 120 49.10 3.10 -1.20
CA GLN A 120 49.55 1.93 -0.43
C GLN A 120 50.88 1.39 -0.97
N LYS A 121 51.02 1.27 -2.30
CA LYS A 121 52.28 0.85 -2.92
C LYS A 121 53.41 1.83 -2.61
N TYR A 122 53.16 3.13 -2.76
CA TYR A 122 54.16 4.17 -2.50
C TYR A 122 54.63 4.16 -1.04
N ILE A 123 53.70 4.05 -0.09
CA ILE A 123 54.03 3.92 1.33
C ILE A 123 54.81 2.62 1.59
N GLY A 124 54.41 1.50 0.99
CA GLY A 124 55.13 0.23 1.09
C GLY A 124 56.57 0.32 0.60
N ASP A 125 56.79 0.93 -0.57
CA ASP A 125 58.11 1.15 -1.16
C ASP A 125 58.96 2.09 -0.28
N LEU A 126 58.37 3.17 0.24
CA LEU A 126 59.05 4.12 1.13
C LEU A 126 59.46 3.47 2.46
N MET A 127 58.58 2.65 3.04
CA MET A 127 58.87 1.92 4.28
C MET A 127 59.93 0.83 4.07
N SER A 128 59.90 0.15 2.93
CA SER A 128 60.91 -0.85 2.56
C SER A 128 62.28 -0.21 2.37
N THR A 129 62.36 0.86 1.58
CA THR A 129 63.61 1.62 1.36
C THR A 129 64.14 2.25 2.64
N SER A 130 63.28 2.79 3.50
CA SER A 130 63.67 3.35 4.80
C SER A 130 64.30 2.32 5.75
N LYS A 131 63.84 1.06 5.73
CA LYS A 131 64.48 -0.02 6.51
C LYS A 131 65.86 -0.38 5.97
N ILE A 132 66.03 -0.37 4.65
CA ILE A 132 67.31 -0.69 3.99
C ILE A 132 68.35 0.41 4.25
N THR A 133 67.96 1.68 4.16
CA THR A 133 68.87 2.82 4.40
C THR A 133 69.19 3.02 5.88
N ALA A 134 68.25 2.76 6.79
CA ALA A 134 68.50 2.82 8.23
C ALA A 134 69.53 1.74 8.67
N THR A 135 69.42 0.51 8.17
CA THR A 135 70.31 -0.60 8.54
C THR A 135 71.70 -0.53 7.89
N SER A 136 71.85 0.14 6.74
CA SER A 136 73.17 0.40 6.14
C SER A 136 73.93 1.52 6.84
N SER A 137 73.25 2.51 7.42
CA SER A 137 73.87 3.60 8.20
C SER A 137 74.47 3.16 9.54
N SER A 138 73.97 2.08 10.15
CA SER A 138 74.47 1.56 11.44
C SER A 138 75.67 0.62 11.31
N ARG A 139 76.00 0.14 10.10
CA ARG A 139 77.08 -0.85 9.89
C ARG A 139 78.43 -0.22 9.54
N GLY A 140 78.49 1.09 9.30
CA GLY A 140 79.71 1.86 8.98
C GLY A 140 80.39 2.54 10.18
N LYS A 141 80.00 2.22 11.41
CA LYS A 141 80.56 2.83 12.64
C LYS A 141 81.11 1.75 13.57
N LYS A 142 82.15 1.05 13.13
CA LYS A 142 83.07 0.26 13.96
C LYS A 142 84.46 0.34 13.36
#